data_AF-A0A504J999-F1
#
_entry.id   AF-A0A504J999-F1
#
_cell.length_a   1.000
_cell.length_b   1.000
_cell.length_c   1.000
_cell.angle_alpha   90.00
_cell.angle_beta   90.00
_cell.angle_gamma   90.00
#
_symmetry.space_group_name_H-M   'P 1'
#
loop_
_entity.id
_entity.type
_entity.pdbx_description
1 polymer ?
#
loop_
_entity_poly.entity_id
_entity_poly.type
_entity_poly.pdbx_seq_one_letter_code
_entity_poly.pdbx_strand_id
1 'polypeptide(L)'
;MKTNEENTKKNSFIESIVDAIQMNLTDFTNNLNTGAPYEQMIYQWIITLYEDDVPVEEAISIIHQKRLQVLFNNGEVKAPDAEIAKIRNRVMSGIKHHPAYKELNNNNIQKIHSKIDDLVKPNLHSSHDIVAIVSNIMNQLLQAQQQEIKNNLKPKNHKRRNKMFVTFPLHIKVPPIIGVYNNTNTI
;
A
#
# COMPACT_ATOMS: atom_id res chain seq x y z
N MET A 1 39.20 -7.91 17.52
CA MET A 1 40.14 -7.42 16.49
C MET A 1 39.97 -8.31 15.27
N LYS A 2 39.09 -7.95 14.33
CA LYS A 2 39.04 -8.61 13.02
C LYS A 2 40.28 -8.15 12.24
N THR A 3 41.10 -9.12 11.84
CA THR A 3 42.49 -8.91 11.41
C THR A 3 42.56 -8.25 10.04
N ASN A 4 43.58 -7.43 9.82
CA ASN A 4 43.85 -6.68 8.58
C ASN A 4 43.74 -7.55 7.30
N GLU A 5 44.01 -8.84 7.45
CA GLU A 5 43.90 -9.88 6.42
C GLU A 5 42.45 -10.14 5.94
N GLU A 6 41.45 -10.14 6.83
CA GLU A 6 40.02 -10.31 6.48
C GLU A 6 39.54 -9.12 5.64
N ASN A 7 40.00 -7.90 5.99
CA ASN A 7 39.72 -6.70 5.20
C ASN A 7 40.40 -6.75 3.83
N THR A 8 41.61 -7.32 3.73
CA THR A 8 42.33 -7.43 2.46
C THR A 8 41.65 -8.42 1.53
N LYS A 9 41.20 -9.57 2.04
CA LYS A 9 40.44 -10.58 1.28
C LYS A 9 39.10 -10.03 0.79
N LYS A 10 38.37 -9.34 1.66
CA LYS A 10 37.11 -8.67 1.33
C LYS A 10 37.28 -7.62 0.23
N ASN A 11 38.30 -6.77 0.35
CA ASN A 11 38.57 -5.75 -0.66
C ASN A 11 38.94 -6.37 -2.01
N SER A 12 39.81 -7.39 -2.01
CA SER A 12 40.16 -8.11 -3.24
C SER A 12 38.95 -8.78 -3.90
N PHE A 13 38.02 -9.32 -3.11
CA PHE A 13 36.77 -9.89 -3.62
C PHE A 13 35.87 -8.83 -4.27
N ILE A 14 35.72 -7.67 -3.62
CA ILE A 14 34.96 -6.54 -4.17
C ILE A 14 35.59 -6.04 -5.47
N GLU A 15 36.91 -5.81 -5.47
CA GLU A 15 37.65 -5.33 -6.64
C GLU A 15 37.48 -6.27 -7.84
N SER A 16 37.60 -7.58 -7.60
CA SER A 16 37.45 -8.61 -8.65
C SER A 16 36.06 -8.54 -9.29
N ILE A 17 35.00 -8.35 -8.49
CA ILE A 17 33.64 -8.27 -9.01
C ILE A 17 33.41 -6.94 -9.75
N VAL A 18 33.85 -5.82 -9.18
CA VAL A 18 33.68 -4.48 -9.77
C VAL A 18 34.38 -4.40 -11.13
N ASP A 19 35.59 -4.96 -11.24
CA ASP A 19 36.33 -5.04 -12.50
C ASP A 19 35.63 -5.97 -13.51
N ALA A 20 35.16 -7.14 -13.08
CA ALA A 20 34.46 -8.10 -13.94
C ALA A 20 33.12 -7.57 -14.49
N ILE A 21 32.44 -6.67 -13.77
CA ILE A 21 31.24 -5.98 -14.28
C ILE A 21 31.57 -4.71 -15.07
N GLN A 22 32.85 -4.45 -15.34
CA GLN A 22 33.35 -3.33 -16.13
C GLN A 22 32.96 -1.97 -15.54
N MET A 23 32.99 -1.84 -14.21
CA MET A 23 32.83 -0.57 -13.52
C MET A 23 34.20 -0.03 -13.09
N ASN A 24 34.37 1.28 -13.18
CA ASN A 24 35.58 1.92 -12.67
C ASN A 24 35.58 1.86 -11.13
N LEU A 25 36.62 1.26 -10.54
CA LEU A 25 36.73 1.07 -9.10
C LEU A 25 36.75 2.38 -8.31
N THR A 26 37.42 3.40 -8.84
CA THR A 26 37.50 4.73 -8.22
C THR A 26 36.13 5.40 -8.20
N ASP A 27 35.42 5.36 -9.34
CA ASP A 27 34.07 5.92 -9.44
C ASP A 27 33.09 5.15 -8.57
N PHE A 28 33.18 3.81 -8.57
CA PHE A 28 32.37 2.96 -7.71
C PHE A 28 32.54 3.32 -6.23
N THR A 29 33.77 3.48 -5.77
CA THR A 29 34.07 3.82 -4.37
C THR A 29 33.62 5.24 -4.01
N ASN A 30 33.81 6.20 -4.92
CA ASN A 30 33.33 7.57 -4.72
C ASN A 30 31.80 7.64 -4.67
N ASN A 31 31.12 6.93 -5.58
CA ASN A 31 29.68 6.81 -5.63
C ASN A 31 29.13 6.09 -4.38
N LEU A 32 29.84 5.08 -3.89
CA LEU A 32 29.51 4.41 -2.63
C LEU A 32 29.57 5.39 -1.45
N ASN A 33 30.66 6.16 -1.32
CA ASN A 33 30.87 7.13 -0.24
C ASN A 33 29.86 8.28 -0.28
N THR A 34 29.39 8.66 -1.47
CA THR A 34 28.35 9.68 -1.67
C THR A 34 26.93 9.13 -1.52
N GLY A 35 26.77 7.81 -1.35
CA GLY A 35 25.47 7.16 -1.14
C GLY A 35 24.67 6.94 -2.41
N ALA A 36 25.32 6.86 -3.57
CA ALA A 36 24.65 6.58 -4.83
C ALA A 36 23.91 5.23 -4.77
N PRO A 37 22.60 5.20 -5.10
CA PRO A 37 21.76 4.04 -4.80
C PRO A 37 22.12 2.79 -5.61
N TYR A 38 22.67 2.96 -6.82
CA TYR A 38 23.05 1.85 -7.69
C TYR A 38 24.29 1.13 -7.16
N GLU A 39 25.35 1.88 -6.84
CA GLU A 39 26.59 1.37 -6.28
C GLU A 39 26.40 0.79 -4.88
N GLN A 40 25.54 1.42 -4.06
CA GLN A 40 25.14 0.88 -2.76
C GLN A 40 24.45 -0.49 -2.88
N MET A 41 23.56 -0.65 -3.85
CA MET A 41 22.88 -1.92 -4.08
C MET A 41 23.84 -3.01 -4.57
N ILE A 42 24.73 -2.68 -5.52
CA ILE A 42 25.76 -3.62 -5.99
C ILE A 42 26.68 -4.03 -4.85
N TYR A 43 27.15 -3.05 -4.06
CA TYR A 43 27.98 -3.30 -2.89
C TYR A 43 27.28 -4.25 -1.92
N GLN A 44 26.01 -4.00 -1.59
CA GLN A 44 25.26 -4.87 -0.69
C GLN A 44 25.20 -6.31 -1.19
N TRP A 45 24.99 -6.53 -2.50
CA TRP A 45 25.01 -7.89 -3.06
C TRP A 45 26.38 -8.54 -2.95
N ILE A 46 27.46 -7.80 -3.23
CA ILE A 46 28.83 -8.30 -3.12
C ILE A 46 29.13 -8.72 -1.68
N ILE A 47 28.73 -7.90 -0.71
CA ILE A 47 28.94 -8.18 0.72
C ILE A 47 28.21 -9.44 1.15
N THR A 48 26.94 -9.59 0.75
CA THR A 48 26.18 -10.81 1.05
C THR A 48 26.86 -12.05 0.46
N LEU A 49 27.33 -11.99 -0.79
CA LEU A 49 28.01 -13.12 -1.42
C LEU A 49 29.36 -13.45 -0.75
N TYR A 50 30.07 -12.43 -0.28
CA TYR A 50 31.31 -12.62 0.49
C TYR A 50 31.03 -13.26 1.87
N GLU A 51 29.97 -12.83 2.55
CA GLU A 51 29.55 -13.39 3.85
C GLU A 51 29.04 -14.82 3.74
N ASP A 52 28.47 -15.18 2.58
CA ASP A 52 28.03 -16.54 2.25
C ASP A 52 29.17 -17.44 1.74
N ASP A 53 30.43 -16.98 1.79
CA ASP A 53 31.63 -17.68 1.30
C ASP A 53 31.51 -18.15 -0.17
N VAL A 54 30.77 -17.40 -1.00
CA VAL A 54 30.56 -17.74 -2.42
C VAL A 54 31.86 -17.54 -3.20
N PRO A 55 32.31 -18.51 -4.02
CA PRO A 55 33.50 -18.34 -4.86
C PRO A 55 33.38 -17.13 -5.79
N VAL A 56 34.49 -16.42 -6.00
CA VAL A 56 34.50 -15.16 -6.78
C VAL A 56 33.91 -15.31 -8.19
N GLU A 57 34.22 -16.40 -8.90
CA GLU A 57 33.70 -16.67 -10.25
C GLU A 57 32.18 -16.86 -10.27
N GLU A 58 31.64 -17.54 -9.25
CA GLU A 58 30.20 -17.72 -9.09
C GLU A 58 29.52 -16.39 -8.71
N ALA A 59 30.14 -15.63 -7.81
CA ALA A 59 29.67 -14.32 -7.40
C ALA A 59 29.61 -13.34 -8.58
N ILE A 60 30.62 -13.34 -9.46
CA ILE A 60 30.63 -12.53 -10.69
C ILE A 60 29.41 -12.85 -11.55
N SER A 61 29.12 -14.13 -11.78
CA SER A 61 27.96 -14.56 -12.59
C SER A 61 26.64 -14.11 -11.97
N ILE A 62 26.47 -14.29 -10.66
CA ILE A 62 25.28 -13.86 -9.92
C ILE A 62 25.09 -12.35 -10.02
N ILE A 63 26.16 -11.56 -9.81
CA ILE A 63 26.10 -10.10 -9.87
C ILE A 63 25.81 -9.63 -11.29
N HIS A 64 26.40 -10.23 -12.31
CA HIS A 64 26.08 -9.93 -13.71
C HIS A 64 24.59 -10.17 -13.99
N GLN A 65 24.05 -11.31 -13.60
CA GLN A 65 22.63 -11.61 -13.80
C GLN A 65 21.71 -10.61 -13.09
N LYS A 66 21.98 -10.31 -11.81
CA LYS A 66 21.22 -9.32 -11.04
C LYS A 66 21.33 -7.92 -11.65
N ARG A 67 22.52 -7.55 -12.13
CA ARG A 67 22.76 -6.28 -12.82
C ARG A 67 21.98 -6.18 -14.13
N LEU A 68 21.99 -7.24 -14.94
CA LEU A 68 21.18 -7.32 -16.15
C LEU A 68 19.70 -7.18 -15.81
N GLN A 69 19.20 -7.88 -14.79
CA GLN A 69 17.82 -7.70 -14.33
C GLN A 69 17.52 -6.24 -14.00
N VAL A 70 18.36 -5.55 -13.25
CA VAL A 70 18.12 -4.13 -12.94
C VAL A 70 18.18 -3.22 -14.18
N LEU A 71 19.18 -3.41 -15.04
CA LEU A 71 19.36 -2.56 -16.22
C LEU A 71 18.25 -2.76 -17.25
N PHE A 72 17.80 -4.02 -17.42
CA PHE A 72 16.77 -4.38 -18.40
C PHE A 72 15.34 -4.39 -17.81
N ASN A 73 15.16 -4.30 -16.48
CA ASN A 73 13.84 -4.11 -15.86
C ASN A 73 13.28 -2.68 -16.05
N ASN A 74 14.01 -1.77 -16.69
CA ASN A 74 13.46 -0.52 -17.25
C ASN A 74 12.92 -0.67 -18.68
N GLY A 75 13.00 -1.86 -19.27
CA GLY A 75 12.46 -2.19 -20.60
C GLY A 75 11.96 -3.63 -20.66
N GLU A 76 10.77 -3.87 -20.12
CA GLU A 76 9.97 -5.10 -20.26
C GLU A 76 10.76 -6.42 -20.39
N VAL A 77 11.48 -6.84 -19.34
CA VAL A 77 11.71 -8.28 -19.18
C VAL A 77 10.41 -8.86 -18.65
N LYS A 78 9.53 -9.27 -19.57
CA LYS A 78 8.40 -10.13 -19.23
C LYS A 78 8.99 -11.41 -18.65
N ALA A 79 8.91 -11.59 -17.34
CA ALA A 79 8.98 -12.94 -16.78
C ALA A 79 7.99 -13.78 -17.61
N PRO A 80 8.38 -14.97 -18.10
CA PRO A 80 7.51 -15.76 -18.96
C PRO A 80 6.13 -15.83 -18.31
N ASP A 81 5.05 -15.55 -19.02
CA ASP A 81 3.70 -15.34 -18.43
C ASP A 81 3.30 -16.49 -17.46
N ALA A 82 3.86 -17.68 -17.67
CA ALA A 82 3.76 -18.85 -16.81
C ALA A 82 4.35 -18.64 -15.38
N GLU A 83 5.44 -17.91 -15.23
CA GLU A 83 6.09 -17.60 -13.95
C GLU A 83 5.34 -16.52 -13.18
N ILE A 84 4.90 -15.46 -13.87
CA ILE A 84 3.98 -14.44 -13.34
C ILE A 84 2.70 -15.10 -12.82
N ALA A 85 2.12 -16.01 -13.60
CA ALA A 85 0.94 -16.78 -13.19
C ALA A 85 1.21 -17.67 -11.97
N LYS A 86 2.38 -18.31 -11.87
CA LYS A 86 2.78 -19.11 -10.70
C LYS A 86 2.89 -18.25 -9.43
N ILE A 87 3.55 -17.10 -9.51
CA ILE A 87 3.71 -16.18 -8.37
C ILE A 87 2.35 -15.63 -7.95
N ARG A 88 1.54 -15.18 -8.91
CA ARG A 88 0.16 -14.72 -8.67
C ARG A 88 -0.69 -15.78 -7.96
N ASN A 89 -0.63 -17.03 -8.42
CA ASN A 89 -1.36 -18.14 -7.80
C ASN A 89 -0.89 -18.41 -6.37
N ARG A 90 0.41 -18.34 -6.12
CA ARG A 90 0.99 -18.51 -4.77
C ARG A 90 0.54 -17.38 -3.83
N VAL A 91 0.61 -16.13 -4.29
CA VAL A 91 0.13 -14.96 -3.54
C VAL A 91 -1.36 -15.05 -3.24
N MET A 92 -2.20 -15.38 -4.23
CA MET A 92 -3.63 -15.56 -4.04
C MET A 92 -3.96 -16.72 -3.10
N SER A 93 -3.19 -17.81 -3.13
CA SER A 93 -3.38 -18.91 -2.19
C SER A 93 -3.09 -18.47 -0.74
N GLY A 94 -2.08 -17.64 -0.51
CA GLY A 94 -1.78 -17.07 0.81
C GLY A 94 -2.87 -16.12 1.30
N ILE A 95 -3.38 -15.27 0.40
CA ILE A 95 -4.37 -14.24 0.74
C ILE A 95 -5.77 -14.81 0.98
N LYS A 96 -6.19 -15.84 0.23
CA LYS A 96 -7.53 -16.45 0.38
C LYS A 96 -7.80 -17.00 1.79
N HIS A 97 -6.75 -17.38 2.51
CA HIS A 97 -6.86 -17.89 3.87
C HIS A 97 -6.84 -16.78 4.93
N HIS A 98 -6.53 -15.54 4.54
CA HIS A 98 -6.45 -14.41 5.47
C HIS A 98 -7.85 -14.01 5.97
N PRO A 99 -8.04 -13.80 7.29
CA PRO A 99 -9.35 -13.49 7.86
C PRO A 99 -9.96 -12.22 7.27
N ALA A 100 -9.15 -11.16 7.11
CA ALA A 100 -9.61 -9.91 6.52
C ALA A 100 -10.14 -10.07 5.08
N TYR A 101 -9.61 -11.01 4.29
CA TYR A 101 -10.04 -11.19 2.90
C TYR A 101 -11.50 -11.66 2.79
N LYS A 102 -11.98 -12.46 3.75
CA LYS A 102 -13.35 -12.97 3.78
C LYS A 102 -14.40 -11.91 4.12
N GLU A 103 -13.98 -10.85 4.80
CA GLU A 103 -14.86 -9.78 5.29
C GLU A 103 -14.92 -8.55 4.36
N LEU A 104 -14.06 -8.51 3.34
CA LEU A 104 -14.04 -7.42 2.36
C LEU A 104 -15.22 -7.51 1.40
N ASN A 105 -15.76 -6.35 1.02
CA ASN A 105 -16.75 -6.25 -0.04
C ASN A 105 -16.12 -6.48 -1.43
N ASN A 106 -16.96 -6.77 -2.44
CA ASN A 106 -16.50 -7.05 -3.81
C ASN A 106 -15.64 -5.93 -4.42
N ASN A 107 -15.92 -4.67 -4.10
CA ASN A 107 -15.14 -3.53 -4.61
C ASN A 107 -13.71 -3.53 -4.03
N ASN A 108 -13.57 -3.75 -2.73
CA ASN A 108 -12.28 -3.85 -2.07
C ASN A 108 -11.52 -5.11 -2.51
N ILE A 109 -12.21 -6.22 -2.74
CA ILE A 109 -11.61 -7.42 -3.35
C ILE A 109 -11.01 -7.08 -4.71
N GLN A 110 -11.76 -6.39 -5.59
CA GLN A 110 -11.23 -5.99 -6.91
C GLN A 110 -9.99 -5.08 -6.79
N LYS A 111 -9.98 -4.14 -5.84
CA LYS A 111 -8.79 -3.30 -5.57
C LYS A 111 -7.58 -4.14 -5.14
N ILE A 112 -7.80 -5.16 -4.31
CA ILE A 112 -6.73 -6.09 -3.89
C ILE A 112 -6.20 -6.89 -5.09
N HIS A 113 -7.08 -7.42 -5.95
CA HIS A 113 -6.65 -8.13 -7.17
C HIS A 113 -5.84 -7.24 -8.10
N SER A 114 -6.32 -6.02 -8.37
CA SER A 114 -5.57 -5.03 -9.16
C SER A 114 -4.20 -4.74 -8.55
N LYS A 115 -4.13 -4.59 -7.22
CA LYS A 115 -2.87 -4.29 -6.55
C LYS A 115 -1.90 -5.46 -6.57
N ILE A 116 -2.39 -6.70 -6.51
CA ILE A 116 -1.57 -7.90 -6.68
C ILE A 116 -1.02 -7.94 -8.11
N ASP A 117 -1.85 -7.68 -9.12
CA ASP A 117 -1.39 -7.66 -10.51
C ASP A 117 -0.31 -6.58 -10.72
N ASP A 118 -0.46 -5.39 -10.11
CA ASP A 118 0.55 -4.32 -10.15
C ASP A 118 1.87 -4.69 -9.45
N LEU A 119 1.82 -5.52 -8.40
CA LEU A 119 3.00 -5.95 -7.63
C LEU A 119 3.70 -7.17 -8.23
N VAL A 120 2.96 -8.05 -8.90
CA VAL A 120 3.48 -9.26 -9.54
C VAL A 120 4.05 -8.96 -10.93
N LYS A 121 3.41 -8.07 -11.70
CA LYS A 121 3.83 -7.72 -13.06
C LYS A 121 5.29 -7.23 -13.19
N PRO A 122 5.83 -6.39 -12.29
CA PRO A 122 7.23 -5.97 -12.37
C PRO A 122 8.22 -7.03 -11.81
N ASN A 123 7.73 -8.11 -11.18
CA ASN A 123 8.54 -9.20 -10.60
C ASN A 123 9.70 -8.74 -9.69
N LEU A 124 9.49 -7.64 -8.95
CA LEU A 124 10.50 -7.04 -8.07
C LEU A 124 10.44 -7.55 -6.62
N HIS A 125 9.38 -8.30 -6.29
CA HIS A 125 9.08 -8.70 -4.91
C HIS A 125 8.90 -10.21 -4.82
N SER A 126 9.37 -10.81 -3.72
CA SER A 126 9.10 -12.22 -3.46
C SER A 126 7.61 -12.43 -3.20
N SER A 127 7.11 -13.65 -3.42
CA SER A 127 5.71 -13.98 -3.09
C SER A 127 5.37 -13.73 -1.61
N HIS A 128 6.36 -13.82 -0.72
CA HIS A 128 6.17 -13.57 0.70
C HIS A 128 5.97 -12.07 0.97
N ASP A 129 6.80 -11.22 0.37
CA ASP A 129 6.73 -9.76 0.53
C ASP A 129 5.42 -9.20 -0.02
N ILE A 130 4.98 -9.70 -1.18
CA ILE A 130 3.70 -9.31 -1.78
C ILE A 130 2.54 -9.67 -0.84
N VAL A 131 2.56 -10.86 -0.23
CA VAL A 131 1.53 -11.27 0.74
C VAL A 131 1.54 -10.35 1.96
N ALA A 132 2.70 -9.97 2.48
CA ALA A 132 2.80 -9.06 3.63
C ALA A 132 2.25 -7.66 3.30
N ILE A 133 2.65 -7.09 2.17
CA ILE A 133 2.18 -5.78 1.67
C ILE A 133 0.66 -5.82 1.50
N VAL A 134 0.14 -6.83 0.80
CA VAL A 134 -1.29 -6.94 0.52
C VAL A 134 -2.09 -7.21 1.80
N SER A 135 -1.55 -7.96 2.76
CA SER A 135 -2.20 -8.16 4.06
C SER A 135 -2.35 -6.87 4.85
N ASN A 136 -1.35 -6.00 4.82
CA ASN A 136 -1.45 -4.66 5.41
C ASN A 136 -2.52 -3.81 4.73
N ILE A 137 -2.58 -3.83 3.39
CA ILE A 137 -3.61 -3.10 2.63
C ILE A 137 -5.00 -3.64 2.93
N MET A 138 -5.18 -4.96 3.02
CA MET A 138 -6.47 -5.57 3.38
C MET A 138 -6.96 -5.11 4.76
N ASN A 139 -6.06 -5.08 5.76
CA ASN A 139 -6.40 -4.61 7.09
C ASN A 139 -6.81 -3.13 7.09
N GLN A 140 -6.14 -2.28 6.31
CA GLN A 140 -6.51 -0.87 6.16
C GLN A 140 -7.88 -0.70 5.47
N LEU A 141 -8.15 -1.47 4.42
CA LEU A 141 -9.43 -1.43 3.70
C LEU A 141 -10.58 -1.93 4.59
N LEU A 142 -10.34 -2.95 5.41
CA LEU A 142 -11.33 -3.46 6.34
C LEU A 142 -11.69 -2.42 7.41
N GLN A 143 -10.68 -1.72 7.97
CA GLN A 143 -10.90 -0.64 8.94
C GLN A 143 -11.69 0.53 8.32
N ALA A 144 -11.35 0.94 7.10
CA ALA A 144 -12.06 1.99 6.38
C ALA A 144 -13.54 1.61 6.11
N GLN A 145 -13.78 0.36 5.68
CA GLN A 145 -15.14 -0.17 5.45
C GLN A 145 -15.97 -0.17 6.74
N GLN A 146 -15.41 -0.59 7.87
CA GLN A 146 -16.11 -0.56 9.16
C GLN A 146 -16.42 0.87 9.64
N GLN A 147 -15.56 1.84 9.32
CA GLN A 147 -15.81 3.26 9.60
C GLN A 147 -16.94 3.84 8.77
N GLU A 148 -17.02 3.52 7.48
CA GLU A 148 -18.14 3.94 6.62
C GLU A 148 -19.47 3.39 7.10
N ILE A 149 -19.52 2.11 7.49
CA ILE A 149 -20.72 1.48 8.05
C ILE A 149 -21.15 2.20 9.34
N LYS A 150 -20.22 2.51 10.25
CA LYS A 150 -20.51 3.25 11.49
C LYS A 150 -21.00 4.68 11.23
N ASN A 151 -20.46 5.37 10.22
CA ASN A 151 -20.86 6.72 9.86
C ASN A 151 -22.25 6.76 9.21
N ASN A 152 -22.61 5.74 8.44
CA ASN A 152 -23.92 5.60 7.80
C ASN A 152 -25.03 5.14 8.76
N LEU A 153 -24.68 4.52 9.90
CA LEU A 153 -25.61 4.11 10.96
C LEU A 153 -25.82 5.17 12.05
N LYS A 154 -25.07 6.29 12.06
CA LYS A 154 -25.38 7.39 12.98
C LYS A 154 -26.72 8.00 12.58
N PRO A 155 -27.71 8.07 13.49
CA PRO A 155 -28.97 8.73 13.18
C PRO A 155 -28.65 10.17 12.76
N LYS A 156 -29.16 10.57 11.58
CA LYS A 156 -29.23 11.98 11.21
C LYS A 156 -30.04 12.67 12.30
N ASN A 157 -29.37 13.32 13.25
CA ASN A 157 -30.01 14.21 14.20
C ASN A 157 -30.64 15.33 13.38
N HIS A 158 -31.91 15.16 13.00
CA HIS A 158 -32.77 16.25 12.61
C HIS A 158 -32.83 17.18 13.81
N LYS A 159 -32.07 18.27 13.75
CA LYS A 159 -32.29 19.45 14.58
C LYS A 159 -33.76 19.85 14.37
N ARG A 160 -34.64 19.41 15.26
CA ARG A 160 -35.96 20.02 15.45
C ARG A 160 -35.69 21.48 15.78
N ARG A 161 -35.88 22.37 14.80
CA ARG A 161 -36.03 23.80 15.06
C ARG A 161 -37.25 23.96 15.96
N ASN A 162 -37.02 24.18 17.25
CA ASN A 162 -38.04 24.70 18.16
C ASN A 162 -38.52 26.03 17.57
N LYS A 163 -39.72 26.04 17.00
CA LYS A 163 -40.49 27.27 16.84
C LYS A 163 -40.80 27.73 18.26
N MET A 164 -40.11 28.78 18.73
CA MET A 164 -40.59 29.55 19.88
C MET A 164 -41.99 30.05 19.53
N PHE A 165 -43.01 29.49 20.19
CA PHE A 165 -44.29 30.16 20.36
C PHE A 165 -44.01 31.36 21.28
N VAL A 166 -43.84 32.53 20.68
CA VAL A 166 -43.92 33.80 21.41
C VAL A 166 -45.40 34.08 21.59
N THR A 167 -45.92 33.80 22.79
CA THR A 167 -47.22 34.28 23.26
C THR A 167 -47.16 35.80 23.39
N PHE A 168 -47.87 36.51 22.52
CA PHE A 168 -48.22 37.92 22.73
C PHE A 168 -49.58 38.00 23.45
N PRO A 169 -49.70 38.77 24.55
CA PRO A 169 -50.99 39.05 25.15
C PRO A 169 -51.67 40.19 24.38
N LEU A 170 -52.77 39.90 23.68
CA LEU A 170 -53.66 40.92 23.13
C LEU A 170 -54.63 41.37 24.22
N HIS A 171 -54.30 42.49 24.86
CA HIS A 171 -55.28 43.33 25.55
C HIS A 171 -55.78 44.40 24.58
N ILE A 172 -56.98 44.20 24.03
CA ILE A 172 -57.79 45.29 23.49
C ILE A 172 -59.22 45.09 24.00
N LYS A 173 -59.63 45.99 24.90
CA LYS A 173 -61.03 46.20 25.30
C LYS A 173 -61.77 46.87 24.12
N VAL A 174 -62.85 46.27 23.64
CA VAL A 174 -63.91 46.96 22.88
C VAL A 174 -65.27 46.43 23.36
N PRO A 175 -66.25 47.28 23.69
CA PRO A 175 -67.54 46.91 24.31
C PRO A 175 -68.57 46.30 23.32
N PRO A 176 -69.68 45.72 23.82
CA PRO A 176 -70.54 44.85 23.04
C PRO A 176 -71.52 45.66 22.17
N ILE A 177 -71.69 45.24 20.91
CA ILE A 177 -72.80 45.69 20.07
C ILE A 177 -73.79 44.54 19.95
N ILE A 178 -74.97 44.81 20.49
CA ILE A 178 -76.22 44.06 20.45
C ILE A 178 -76.71 43.99 19.00
N GLY A 179 -77.07 42.80 18.53
CA GLY A 179 -77.52 42.57 17.16
C GLY A 179 -78.29 41.27 16.99
N VAL A 180 -79.55 41.32 17.42
CA VAL A 180 -80.69 40.43 17.16
C VAL A 180 -80.61 39.71 15.80
N TYR A 181 -80.79 38.38 15.77
CA TYR A 181 -81.59 37.71 14.72
C TYR A 181 -82.27 36.47 15.28
N ASN A 182 -83.60 36.47 15.11
CA ASN A 182 -84.53 35.47 15.61
C ASN A 182 -84.44 34.16 14.82
N ASN A 183 -84.58 33.07 15.57
CA ASN A 183 -85.10 31.78 15.10
C ASN A 183 -86.50 31.97 14.53
N THR A 184 -86.76 31.42 13.34
CA THR A 184 -88.00 30.71 12.99
C THR A 184 -87.81 30.01 11.64
N ASN A 185 -87.71 28.68 11.63
CA ASN A 185 -88.79 27.84 11.07
C ASN A 185 -88.42 26.35 11.11
N THR A 186 -89.15 25.63 11.96
CA THR A 186 -89.46 24.21 11.80
C THR A 186 -90.83 24.09 11.13
N ILE A 187 -90.85 23.37 10.00
CA ILE A 187 -91.95 22.62 9.35
C ILE A 187 -93.21 23.42 8.98
#